data_AF-A0A957J7M6-F1
#
_entry.id   AF-A0A957J7M6-F1
#
_cell.length_a   1.000
_cell.length_b   1.000
_cell.length_c   1.000
_cell.angle_alpha   90.00
_cell.angle_beta   90.00
_cell.angle_gamma   90.00
#
_symmetry.space_group_name_H-M   'P 1'
#
loop_
_entity.id
_entity.type
_entity.pdbx_description
1 polymer ?
#
loop_
_entity_poly.entity_id
_entity_poly.type
_entity_poly.pdbx_seq_one_letter_code
_entity_poly.pdbx_strand_id
1 'polypeptide(L)'
;MKNLIARFQMEPAEQSGISEAQIKSAFERTQMQNYPFVSLSLMGLFRLYALLQGTVLRENRYPIMIVIALLSTAVILGLRQAVLRGNVLQEWSDWLYVITMGLVLLSMMLRLYFTADAKQTSNLAFFLVGMGMVLFPMNRFAMMTAVTLVGWLIGALVMPGDEWVFYGVVVLAAAATGGIAQIMQTRTYRRVEILRIENERLYQETQQFNRQLEQKVQERTQELRLAYAQLERMDQTKSDFITIASHELRTPLTILNIHNQILLLDETIQANQDLLKRVNGIQNGANRM
;
A
#
# COMPACT_ATOMS: atom_id res chain seq x y z
N MET A 1 -19.28 -19.43 7.67
CA MET A 1 -18.47 -19.02 8.84
C MET A 1 -17.13 -19.75 8.97
N LYS A 2 -17.07 -21.09 8.82
CA LYS A 2 -15.80 -21.86 8.83
C LYS A 2 -14.75 -21.35 7.81
N ASN A 3 -15.16 -20.93 6.61
CA ASN A 3 -14.25 -20.38 5.59
C ASN A 3 -13.69 -18.98 5.93
N LEU A 4 -14.38 -18.19 6.77
CA LEU A 4 -13.88 -16.88 7.22
C LEU A 4 -12.81 -17.04 8.30
N ILE A 5 -12.94 -18.05 9.17
CA ILE A 5 -11.98 -18.34 10.25
C ILE A 5 -10.71 -19.00 9.68
N ALA A 6 -10.84 -19.88 8.69
CA ALA A 6 -9.69 -20.46 7.98
C ALA A 6 -8.83 -19.40 7.27
N ARG A 7 -9.46 -18.30 6.80
CA ARG A 7 -8.77 -17.18 6.15
C ARG A 7 -7.89 -16.37 7.11
N PHE A 8 -8.23 -16.34 8.40
CA PHE A 8 -7.43 -15.71 9.46
C PHE A 8 -6.33 -16.61 10.03
N GLN A 9 -6.35 -17.92 9.72
CA GLN A 9 -5.38 -18.89 10.23
C GLN A 9 -4.18 -19.13 9.28
N MET A 10 -4.28 -18.80 7.99
CA MET A 10 -3.10 -18.82 7.11
C MET A 10 -2.27 -17.55 7.30
N GLU A 11 -0.94 -17.65 7.25
CA GLU A 11 -0.10 -16.46 7.22
C GLU A 11 -0.45 -15.60 5.99
N PRO A 12 -0.54 -14.27 6.14
CA PRO A 12 -0.92 -13.38 5.04
C PRO A 12 0.03 -13.45 3.82
N ALA A 13 1.22 -14.02 3.97
CA ALA A 13 2.15 -14.30 2.86
C ALA A 13 1.69 -15.47 1.96
N GLU A 14 1.10 -16.53 2.52
CA GLU A 14 0.67 -17.71 1.75
C GLU A 14 -0.57 -17.43 0.88
N GLN A 15 -1.46 -16.54 1.32
CA GLN A 15 -2.66 -16.18 0.56
C GLN A 15 -2.40 -15.17 -0.57
N SER A 16 -1.35 -14.36 -0.47
CA SER A 16 -1.07 -13.24 -1.38
C SER A 16 -0.13 -13.62 -2.53
N GLY A 17 0.49 -14.80 -2.49
CA GLY A 17 1.50 -15.22 -3.47
C GLY A 17 2.82 -14.41 -3.37
N ILE A 18 3.03 -13.72 -2.25
CA ILE A 18 4.24 -12.93 -2.00
C ILE A 18 5.37 -13.87 -1.60
N SER A 19 6.47 -13.81 -2.35
CA SER A 19 7.65 -14.62 -2.05
C SER A 19 8.42 -14.10 -0.83
N GLU A 20 9.01 -15.00 -0.04
CA GLU A 20 9.94 -14.62 1.05
C GLU A 20 11.12 -13.78 0.53
N ALA A 21 11.53 -13.96 -0.74
CA ALA A 21 12.54 -13.13 -1.38
C ALA A 21 12.11 -11.65 -1.51
N GLN A 22 10.84 -11.39 -1.83
CA GLN A 22 10.32 -10.02 -1.90
C GLN A 22 10.34 -9.36 -0.51
N ILE A 23 9.88 -10.07 0.52
CA ILE A 23 9.89 -9.60 1.92
C ILE A 23 11.32 -9.32 2.38
N LYS A 24 12.26 -10.23 2.11
CA LYS A 24 13.67 -10.04 2.43
C LYS A 24 14.27 -8.81 1.75
N SER A 25 14.00 -8.64 0.45
CA SER A 25 14.50 -7.47 -0.30
C SER A 25 13.93 -6.15 0.24
N ALA A 26 12.67 -6.15 0.67
CA ALA A 26 12.05 -4.98 1.29
C ALA A 26 12.71 -4.66 2.63
N PHE A 27 12.95 -5.70 3.45
CA PHE A 27 13.63 -5.59 4.74
C PHE A 27 15.01 -4.94 4.60
N GLU A 28 15.85 -5.45 3.68
CA GLU A 28 17.19 -4.91 3.41
C GLU A 28 17.13 -3.45 2.91
N ARG A 29 16.16 -3.11 2.04
CA ARG A 29 15.92 -1.72 1.60
C ARG A 29 15.59 -0.81 2.78
N THR A 30 14.66 -1.21 3.65
CA THR A 30 14.28 -0.42 4.82
C THR A 30 15.45 -0.24 5.78
N GLN A 31 16.26 -1.28 5.98
CA GLN A 31 17.48 -1.19 6.78
C GLN A 31 18.45 -0.14 6.24
N MET A 32 18.71 -0.14 4.94
CA MET A 32 19.61 0.84 4.30
C MET A 32 19.07 2.27 4.41
N GLN A 33 17.76 2.46 4.24
CA GLN A 33 17.12 3.77 4.39
C GLN A 33 17.21 4.30 5.82
N ASN A 34 17.04 3.43 6.82
CA ASN A 34 17.05 3.82 8.23
C ASN A 34 18.47 3.94 8.83
N TYR A 35 19.48 3.33 8.20
CA TYR A 35 20.83 3.28 8.77
C TYR A 35 21.43 4.66 9.09
N PRO A 36 21.33 5.69 8.22
CA PRO A 36 21.86 7.02 8.53
C PRO A 36 21.23 7.67 9.76
N PHE A 37 19.96 7.37 10.05
CA PHE A 37 19.27 7.82 11.25
C PHE A 37 19.71 7.03 12.48
N VAL A 38 19.74 5.69 12.39
CA VAL A 38 20.16 4.82 13.51
C VAL A 38 21.60 5.11 13.92
N SER A 39 22.52 5.19 12.96
CA SER A 39 23.92 5.53 13.21
C SER A 39 24.07 6.92 13.84
N LEU A 40 23.31 7.92 13.39
CA LEU A 40 23.32 9.26 13.98
C LEU A 40 22.87 9.26 15.44
N SER A 41 21.76 8.58 15.73
CA SER A 41 21.22 8.44 17.08
C SER A 41 22.21 7.74 18.01
N LEU A 42 22.83 6.65 17.57
CA LEU A 42 23.87 5.95 18.32
C LEU A 42 25.06 6.86 18.62
N MET A 43 25.57 7.59 17.62
CA MET A 43 26.67 8.54 17.82
C MET A 43 26.31 9.66 18.79
N GLY A 44 25.08 10.18 18.73
CA GLY A 44 24.57 11.20 19.66
C GLY A 44 24.56 10.68 21.09
N LEU A 45 23.99 9.50 21.33
CA LEU A 45 23.97 8.84 22.64
C LEU A 45 25.37 8.59 23.18
N PHE A 46 26.29 8.12 22.33
CA PHE A 46 27.68 7.87 22.71
C PHE A 46 28.41 9.13 23.16
N ARG A 47 28.28 10.22 22.40
CA ARG A 47 28.88 11.51 22.75
C ARG A 47 28.29 12.09 24.02
N LEU A 48 26.97 12.02 24.17
CA LEU A 48 26.29 12.47 25.38
C LEU A 48 26.77 11.68 26.60
N TYR A 49 26.87 10.35 26.48
CA TYR A 49 27.36 9.50 27.55
C TYR A 49 28.82 9.80 27.92
N ALA A 50 29.70 9.98 26.93
CA ALA A 50 31.08 10.39 27.16
C ALA A 50 31.18 11.75 27.88
N LEU A 51 30.32 12.71 27.53
CA LEU A 51 30.24 14.01 28.19
C LEU A 51 29.81 13.89 29.66
N LEU A 52 28.76 13.12 29.94
CA LEU A 52 28.26 12.89 31.30
C LEU A 52 29.30 12.20 32.18
N GLN A 53 30.09 11.29 31.61
CA GLN A 53 31.13 10.60 32.35
C GLN A 53 32.23 11.54 32.86
N GLY A 54 32.65 12.50 32.02
CA GLY A 54 33.70 13.45 32.39
C GLY A 54 33.25 14.50 33.39
N THR A 55 32.01 14.93 33.26
CA THR A 55 31.48 16.07 34.04
C THR A 55 30.82 15.63 35.33
N VAL A 56 29.96 14.60 35.27
CA VAL A 56 29.10 14.17 36.38
C VAL A 56 29.74 13.02 37.16
N LEU A 57 30.16 11.95 36.47
CA LEU A 57 30.60 10.70 37.12
C LEU A 57 32.07 10.73 37.57
N ARG A 58 32.89 11.64 37.03
CA ARG A 58 34.31 11.86 37.40
C ARG A 58 35.11 10.56 37.56
N GLU A 59 34.97 9.64 36.62
CA GLU A 59 35.65 8.33 36.68
C GLU A 59 37.17 8.45 36.50
N ASN A 60 37.92 7.69 37.30
CA ASN A 60 39.39 7.76 37.37
C ASN A 60 40.12 7.36 36.06
N ARG A 61 39.43 6.67 35.13
CA ARG A 61 39.96 6.27 33.80
C ARG A 61 39.30 6.99 32.62
N TYR A 62 38.74 8.17 32.86
CA TYR A 62 38.02 8.98 31.86
C TYR A 62 38.78 9.24 30.54
N PRO A 63 40.10 9.55 30.51
CA PRO A 63 40.78 9.93 29.26
C PRO A 63 40.80 8.81 28.20
N ILE A 64 41.05 7.57 28.62
CA ILE A 64 41.08 6.41 27.71
C ILE A 64 39.68 6.13 27.16
N MET A 65 38.64 6.30 27.98
CA MET A 65 37.25 6.08 27.57
C MET A 65 36.78 7.08 26.52
N ILE A 66 37.23 8.34 26.59
CA ILE A 66 36.96 9.35 25.55
C ILE A 66 37.60 8.92 24.23
N VAL A 67 38.86 8.48 24.26
CA VAL A 67 39.58 8.08 23.03
C VAL A 67 38.85 6.93 22.34
N ILE A 68 38.45 5.89 23.10
CA ILE A 68 37.67 4.77 22.56
C ILE A 68 36.34 5.27 21.97
N ALA A 69 35.61 6.14 22.68
CA ALA A 69 34.34 6.68 22.20
C ALA A 69 34.48 7.51 20.91
N LEU A 70 35.53 8.34 20.82
CA LEU A 70 35.83 9.14 19.63
C LEU A 70 36.22 8.26 18.44
N LEU A 71 37.05 7.24 18.65
CA LEU A 71 37.42 6.29 17.61
C LEU A 71 36.20 5.52 17.08
N SER A 72 35.37 4.97 17.97
CA SER A 72 34.13 4.29 17.56
C SER A 72 33.20 5.24 16.80
N THR A 73 33.06 6.48 17.27
CA THR A 73 32.26 7.50 16.57
C THR A 73 32.81 7.82 15.18
N ALA A 74 34.13 7.96 15.03
CA ALA A 74 34.76 8.24 13.74
C ALA A 74 34.53 7.10 12.74
N VAL A 75 34.61 5.85 13.19
CA VAL A 75 34.33 4.68 12.34
C VAL A 75 32.85 4.65 11.93
N ILE A 76 31.92 4.88 12.86
CA ILE A 76 30.48 4.91 12.56
C ILE A 76 30.15 6.07 11.60
N LEU A 77 30.79 7.24 11.75
CA LEU A 77 30.66 8.35 10.79
C LEU A 77 31.13 7.95 9.38
N GLY A 78 32.27 7.25 9.29
CA GLY A 78 32.80 6.76 8.02
C GLY A 78 31.84 5.80 7.34
N LEU A 79 31.32 4.82 8.07
CA LEU A 79 30.30 3.87 7.58
C LEU A 79 29.03 4.59 7.12
N ARG A 80 28.52 5.53 7.94
CA ARG A 80 27.37 6.37 7.60
C ARG A 80 27.59 7.15 6.31
N GLN A 81 28.75 7.78 6.15
CA GLN A 81 29.06 8.55 4.96
C GLN A 81 29.20 7.67 3.72
N ALA A 82 29.73 6.45 3.84
CA ALA A 82 29.79 5.48 2.76
C ALA A 82 28.38 5.07 2.28
N VAL A 83 27.46 4.84 3.22
CA VAL A 83 26.05 4.53 2.90
C VAL A 83 25.35 5.69 2.22
N LEU A 84 25.51 6.92 2.73
CA LEU A 84 24.91 8.12 2.13
C LEU A 84 25.44 8.42 0.71
N ARG A 85 26.67 8.01 0.41
CA ARG A 85 27.27 8.13 -0.93
C ARG A 85 26.86 7.00 -1.89
N GLY A 86 26.09 6.01 -1.41
CA GLY A 86 25.69 4.85 -2.22
C GLY A 86 26.82 3.84 -2.45
N ASN A 87 27.91 3.90 -1.68
CA ASN A 87 29.07 3.01 -1.86
C ASN A 87 28.87 1.62 -1.23
N VAL A 88 27.73 1.37 -0.58
CA VAL A 88 27.44 0.12 0.12
C VAL A 88 26.29 -0.59 -0.59
N LEU A 89 26.55 -1.82 -1.00
CA LEU A 89 25.57 -2.68 -1.63
C LEU A 89 24.45 -3.06 -0.64
N GLN A 90 23.22 -3.17 -1.15
CA GLN A 90 22.05 -3.49 -0.34
C GLN A 90 22.21 -4.81 0.45
N GLU A 91 22.83 -5.82 -0.16
CA GLU A 91 23.06 -7.14 0.46
C GLU A 91 23.96 -7.09 1.71
N TRP A 92 24.72 -6.01 1.88
CA TRP A 92 25.59 -5.80 3.04
C TRP A 92 24.86 -5.11 4.21
N SER A 93 23.57 -4.81 4.09
CA SER A 93 22.79 -4.12 5.12
C SER A 93 22.90 -4.80 6.48
N ASP A 94 22.74 -6.13 6.53
CA ASP A 94 22.84 -6.91 7.77
C ASP A 94 24.20 -6.74 8.45
N TRP A 95 25.28 -6.90 7.67
CA TRP A 95 26.64 -6.82 8.19
C TRP A 95 27.01 -5.42 8.64
N LEU A 96 26.51 -4.39 7.96
CA LEU A 96 26.71 -3.01 8.33
C LEU A 96 26.17 -2.72 9.75
N TYR A 97 24.97 -3.19 10.07
CA TYR A 97 24.41 -3.07 11.42
C TYR A 97 25.17 -3.93 12.44
N VAL A 98 25.59 -5.15 12.08
CA VAL A 98 26.44 -5.99 12.95
C VAL A 98 27.77 -5.31 13.29
N ILE A 99 28.46 -4.73 12.30
CA ILE A 99 29.73 -4.01 12.52
C ILE A 99 29.50 -2.80 13.43
N THR A 100 28.45 -2.01 13.15
CA THR A 100 28.12 -0.81 13.94
C THR A 100 27.81 -1.17 15.40
N MET A 101 26.95 -2.16 15.62
CA MET A 101 26.60 -2.62 16.96
C MET A 101 27.75 -3.36 17.65
N GLY A 102 28.59 -4.06 16.89
CA GLY A 102 29.81 -4.71 17.39
C GLY A 102 30.82 -3.71 17.93
N LEU A 103 31.02 -2.57 17.25
CA LEU A 103 31.88 -1.48 17.74
C LEU A 103 31.34 -0.86 19.03
N VAL A 104 30.02 -0.67 19.09
CA VAL A 104 29.31 -0.20 20.29
C VAL A 104 29.51 -1.19 21.44
N LEU A 105 29.25 -2.48 21.21
CA LEU A 105 29.41 -3.54 22.20
C LEU A 105 30.86 -3.65 22.68
N LEU A 106 31.84 -3.61 21.77
CA LEU A 106 33.26 -3.65 22.11
C LEU A 106 33.63 -2.50 23.04
N SER A 107 33.17 -1.28 22.75
CA SER A 107 33.44 -0.13 23.60
C SER A 107 32.82 -0.25 25.00
N MET A 108 31.65 -0.90 25.12
CA MET A 108 30.99 -1.16 26.40
C MET A 108 31.68 -2.29 27.17
N MET A 109 32.15 -3.34 26.49
CA MET A 109 32.94 -4.41 27.07
C MET A 109 34.25 -3.87 27.63
N LEU A 110 35.03 -3.14 26.83
CA LEU A 110 36.29 -2.54 27.29
C LEU A 110 36.09 -1.67 28.54
N ARG A 111 34.96 -0.96 28.61
CA ARG A 111 34.58 -0.18 29.78
C ARG A 111 34.33 -1.03 31.02
N LEU A 112 33.51 -2.06 30.89
CA LEU A 112 33.23 -3.01 31.98
C LEU A 112 34.54 -3.59 32.54
N TYR A 113 35.43 -4.06 31.66
CA TYR A 113 36.68 -4.71 32.05
C TYR A 113 37.74 -3.76 32.63
N PHE A 114 37.85 -2.53 32.11
CA PHE A 114 38.85 -1.59 32.62
C PHE A 114 38.44 -0.87 33.90
N THR A 115 37.14 -0.63 34.10
CA THR A 115 36.63 -0.01 35.33
C THR A 115 36.45 -1.05 36.44
N ALA A 116 36.25 -2.33 36.09
CA ALA A 116 35.99 -3.44 37.02
C ALA A 116 34.82 -3.16 37.97
N ASP A 117 33.82 -2.41 37.48
CA ASP A 117 32.65 -1.96 38.24
C ASP A 117 31.39 -2.59 37.66
N ALA A 118 30.67 -3.33 38.50
CA ALA A 118 29.43 -4.01 38.14
C ALA A 118 28.37 -3.03 37.61
N LYS A 119 28.38 -1.76 38.03
CA LYS A 119 27.42 -0.73 37.60
C LYS A 119 27.47 -0.46 36.10
N GLN A 120 28.63 -0.66 35.47
CA GLN A 120 28.81 -0.53 34.03
C GLN A 120 27.99 -1.55 33.23
N THR A 121 27.53 -2.62 33.88
CA THR A 121 26.57 -3.57 33.31
C THR A 121 25.27 -2.90 32.85
N SER A 122 24.86 -1.79 33.47
CA SER A 122 23.69 -1.02 33.05
C SER A 122 23.77 -0.59 31.58
N ASN A 123 24.97 -0.27 31.09
CA ASN A 123 25.17 0.10 29.68
C ASN A 123 24.88 -1.06 28.74
N LEU A 124 25.22 -2.29 29.15
CA LEU A 124 24.93 -3.51 28.37
C LEU A 124 23.44 -3.81 28.37
N ALA A 125 22.76 -3.57 29.48
CA ALA A 125 21.29 -3.69 29.55
C ALA A 125 20.61 -2.71 28.57
N PHE A 126 21.00 -1.43 28.57
CA PHE A 126 20.48 -0.46 27.60
C PHE A 126 20.82 -0.83 26.16
N PHE A 127 22.02 -1.38 25.91
CA PHE A 127 22.40 -1.88 24.60
C PHE A 127 21.50 -3.02 24.12
N LEU A 128 21.22 -4.02 24.96
CA LEU A 128 20.35 -5.15 24.60
C LEU A 128 18.92 -4.71 24.28
N VAL A 129 18.37 -3.81 25.08
CA VAL A 129 17.03 -3.23 24.82
C VAL A 129 17.04 -2.39 23.55
N GLY A 130 18.03 -1.50 23.39
CA GLY A 130 18.16 -0.65 22.22
C GLY A 130 18.37 -1.43 20.92
N MET A 131 19.18 -2.49 20.96
CA MET A 131 19.37 -3.41 19.84
C MET A 131 18.05 -4.10 19.46
N GLY A 132 17.21 -4.47 20.43
CA GLY A 132 15.89 -5.03 20.21
C GLY A 132 14.87 -4.09 19.56
N MET A 133 15.18 -2.78 19.49
CA MET A 133 14.37 -1.77 18.81
C MET A 133 14.87 -1.46 17.39
N VAL A 134 16.01 -2.03 16.99
CA VAL A 134 16.56 -1.83 15.65
C VAL A 134 16.12 -2.97 14.74
N LEU A 135 15.72 -2.62 13.51
CA LEU A 135 15.33 -3.59 12.50
C LEU A 135 16.53 -4.47 12.13
N PHE A 136 16.62 -5.64 12.76
CA PHE A 136 17.80 -6.51 12.77
C PHE A 136 17.36 -7.95 12.51
N PRO A 137 18.09 -8.74 11.72
CA PRO A 137 17.72 -10.14 11.48
C PRO A 137 17.78 -10.94 12.78
N MET A 138 16.82 -11.86 13.00
CA MET A 138 16.71 -12.61 14.26
C MET A 138 17.97 -13.44 14.57
N ASN A 139 18.56 -14.08 13.55
CA ASN A 139 19.81 -14.84 13.71
C ASN A 139 20.98 -13.95 14.14
N ARG A 140 21.10 -12.74 13.58
CA ARG A 140 22.14 -11.78 13.96
C ARG A 140 21.89 -11.23 15.36
N PHE A 141 20.63 -10.94 15.70
CA PHE A 141 20.25 -10.46 17.03
C PHE A 141 20.60 -11.49 18.12
N ALA A 142 20.26 -12.76 17.88
CA ALA A 142 20.59 -13.86 18.78
C ALA A 142 22.12 -14.01 18.95
N MET A 143 22.88 -13.92 17.86
CA MET A 143 24.35 -13.93 17.89
C MET A 143 24.91 -12.79 18.74
N MET A 144 24.48 -11.55 18.52
CA MET A 144 24.95 -10.38 19.27
C MET A 144 24.57 -10.44 20.75
N THR A 145 23.36 -10.88 21.06
CA THR A 145 22.90 -11.12 22.44
C THR A 145 23.76 -12.19 23.11
N ALA A 146 24.03 -13.31 22.43
CA ALA A 146 24.89 -14.36 22.97
C ALA A 146 26.31 -13.86 23.26
N VAL A 147 26.93 -13.12 22.34
CA VAL A 147 28.25 -12.50 22.54
C VAL A 147 28.23 -11.55 23.74
N THR A 148 27.16 -10.76 23.90
CA THR A 148 27.00 -9.83 25.02
C THR A 148 26.88 -10.58 26.36
N LEU A 149 26.04 -11.62 26.43
CA LEU A 149 25.82 -12.41 27.64
C LEU A 149 27.07 -13.19 28.05
N VAL A 150 27.77 -13.80 27.09
CA VAL A 150 29.03 -14.51 27.35
C VAL A 150 30.11 -13.53 27.80
N GLY A 151 30.27 -12.40 27.11
CA GLY A 151 31.22 -11.35 27.48
C GLY A 151 30.96 -10.78 28.87
N TRP A 152 29.69 -10.60 29.24
CA TRP A 152 29.31 -10.18 30.58
C TRP A 152 29.58 -11.26 31.64
N LEU A 153 29.22 -12.52 31.37
CA LEU A 153 29.42 -13.64 32.28
C LEU A 153 30.90 -13.84 32.64
N ILE A 154 31.79 -13.71 31.65
CA ILE A 154 33.24 -13.76 31.88
C ILE A 154 33.66 -12.64 32.85
N GLY A 155 33.17 -11.42 32.67
CA GLY A 155 33.44 -10.30 33.58
C GLY A 155 32.99 -10.59 35.02
N ALA A 156 31.77 -11.11 35.17
CA ALA A 156 31.20 -11.45 36.47
C ALA A 156 31.98 -12.56 37.19
N LEU A 157 32.53 -13.53 36.46
CA LEU A 157 33.34 -14.62 37.02
C LEU A 157 34.76 -14.17 37.39
N VAL A 158 35.35 -13.28 36.60
CA VAL A 158 36.72 -12.79 36.83
C VAL A 158 36.76 -11.75 37.96
N MET A 159 35.70 -10.99 38.17
CA MET A 159 35.62 -9.90 39.14
C MET A 159 34.45 -10.13 40.12
N PRO A 160 34.47 -11.21 40.93
CA PRO A 160 33.33 -11.57 41.76
C PRO A 160 33.04 -10.50 42.82
N GLY A 161 31.76 -10.21 43.03
CA GLY A 161 31.28 -9.29 44.05
C GLY A 161 29.76 -9.31 44.15
N ASP A 162 29.21 -8.87 45.29
CA ASP A 162 27.79 -9.01 45.60
C ASP A 162 26.88 -8.27 44.61
N GLU A 163 27.34 -7.15 44.04
CA GLU A 163 26.58 -6.36 43.07
C GLU A 163 26.36 -7.09 41.72
N TRP A 164 27.23 -8.03 41.34
CA TRP A 164 27.15 -8.71 40.04
C TRP A 164 25.92 -9.60 39.90
N VAL A 165 25.43 -10.16 40.99
CA VAL A 165 24.20 -10.96 40.99
C VAL A 165 23.00 -10.08 40.61
N PHE A 166 22.88 -8.90 41.23
CA PHE A 166 21.83 -7.93 40.92
C PHE A 166 21.90 -7.51 39.44
N TYR A 167 23.10 -7.13 38.97
CA TYR A 167 23.28 -6.71 37.59
C TYR A 167 23.12 -7.85 36.57
N GLY A 168 23.32 -9.11 36.98
CA GLY A 168 23.00 -10.28 36.17
C GLY A 168 21.51 -10.43 35.91
N VAL A 169 20.69 -10.22 36.93
CA VAL A 169 19.22 -10.17 36.76
C VAL A 169 18.82 -9.05 35.79
N VAL A 170 19.45 -7.87 35.90
CA VAL A 170 19.18 -6.74 35.01
C VAL A 170 19.53 -7.06 33.55
N VAL A 171 20.68 -7.69 33.28
CA VAL A 171 21.09 -8.06 31.91
C VAL A 171 20.18 -9.12 31.32
N LEU A 172 19.80 -10.13 32.10
CA LEU A 172 18.88 -11.17 31.64
C LEU A 172 17.49 -10.59 31.35
N ALA A 173 16.99 -9.71 32.21
CA ALA A 173 15.74 -8.99 31.97
C ALA A 173 15.83 -8.13 30.71
N ALA A 174 16.93 -7.39 30.51
CA ALA A 174 17.15 -6.59 29.32
C ALA A 174 17.25 -7.42 28.04
N ALA A 175 17.91 -8.59 28.09
CA ALA A 175 17.96 -9.54 26.98
C ALA A 175 16.56 -10.06 26.62
N ALA A 176 15.74 -10.39 27.63
CA ALA A 176 14.37 -10.82 27.43
C ALA A 176 13.50 -9.70 26.83
N THR A 177 13.59 -8.47 27.37
CA THR A 177 12.87 -7.30 26.85
C THR A 177 13.30 -6.98 25.41
N GLY A 178 14.60 -6.97 25.14
CA GLY A 178 15.14 -6.78 23.80
C GLY A 178 14.67 -7.88 22.83
N GLY A 179 14.64 -9.14 23.27
CA GLY A 179 14.12 -10.26 22.48
C GLY A 179 12.63 -10.13 22.15
N ILE A 180 11.81 -9.73 23.13
CA ILE A 180 10.37 -9.47 22.91
C ILE A 180 10.21 -8.33 21.91
N ALA A 181 10.92 -7.22 22.10
CA ALA A 181 10.91 -6.08 21.18
C ALA A 181 11.29 -6.52 19.76
N GLN A 182 12.33 -7.35 19.61
CA GLN A 182 12.79 -7.85 18.32
C GLN A 182 11.75 -8.73 17.62
N ILE A 183 11.14 -9.65 18.38
CA ILE A 183 10.10 -10.54 17.86
C ILE A 183 8.89 -9.72 17.41
N MET A 184 8.44 -8.76 18.23
CA MET A 184 7.33 -7.88 17.89
C MET A 184 7.65 -7.03 16.66
N GLN A 185 8.82 -6.42 16.60
CA GLN A 185 9.22 -5.57 15.47
C GLN A 185 9.30 -6.36 14.16
N THR A 186 9.91 -7.55 14.19
CA THR A 186 10.01 -8.42 13.01
C THR A 186 8.63 -8.87 12.51
N ARG A 187 7.73 -9.25 13.43
CA ARG A 187 6.35 -9.65 13.09
C ARG A 187 5.54 -8.49 12.52
N THR A 188 5.62 -7.32 13.15
CA THR A 188 4.93 -6.11 12.70
C THR A 188 5.42 -5.68 11.33
N TYR A 189 6.73 -5.66 11.12
CA TYR A 189 7.33 -5.31 9.83
C TYR A 189 6.85 -6.22 8.71
N ARG A 190 6.93 -7.55 8.90
CA ARG A 190 6.44 -8.53 7.92
C ARG A 190 4.97 -8.30 7.56
N ARG A 191 4.11 -8.06 8.57
CA ARG A 191 2.68 -7.80 8.34
C ARG A 191 2.44 -6.52 7.55
N VAL A 192 3.14 -5.43 7.89
CA VAL A 192 2.99 -4.14 7.21
C VAL A 192 3.43 -4.25 5.75
N GLU A 193 4.53 -4.93 5.47
CA GLU A 193 5.02 -5.07 4.09
C GLU A 193 4.10 -5.94 3.24
N ILE A 194 3.57 -7.04 3.80
CA ILE A 194 2.58 -7.87 3.10
C ILE A 194 1.32 -7.05 2.79
N LEU A 195 0.80 -6.30 3.76
CA LEU A 195 -0.36 -5.43 3.55
C LEU A 195 -0.11 -4.36 2.50
N ARG A 196 1.11 -3.81 2.44
CA ARG A 196 1.50 -2.83 1.44
C ARG A 196 1.47 -3.44 0.03
N ILE A 197 2.09 -4.60 -0.16
CA ILE A 197 2.14 -5.28 -1.46
C ILE A 197 0.72 -5.67 -1.92
N GLU A 198 -0.11 -6.19 -1.01
CA GLU A 198 -1.49 -6.54 -1.32
C GLU A 198 -2.34 -5.30 -1.68
N ASN A 199 -2.15 -4.19 -0.96
CA ASN A 199 -2.84 -2.94 -1.26
C ASN A 199 -2.43 -2.39 -2.65
N GLU A 200 -1.12 -2.40 -2.96
CA GLU A 200 -0.63 -2.00 -4.28
C GLU A 200 -1.25 -2.85 -5.39
N ARG A 201 -1.41 -4.17 -5.18
CA ARG A 201 -2.08 -5.08 -6.12
C ARG A 201 -3.57 -4.75 -6.28
N LEU A 202 -4.32 -4.65 -5.18
CA LEU A 202 -5.76 -4.34 -5.22
C LEU A 202 -6.04 -2.98 -5.87
N TYR A 203 -5.16 -2.01 -5.64
CA TYR A 203 -5.22 -0.70 -6.27
C TYR A 203 -5.04 -0.82 -7.79
N GLN A 204 -4.08 -1.62 -8.27
CA GLN A 204 -3.89 -1.88 -9.70
C GLN A 204 -5.09 -2.59 -10.33
N GLU A 205 -5.65 -3.61 -9.68
CA GLU A 205 -6.84 -4.33 -10.15
C GLU A 205 -8.04 -3.38 -10.27
N THR A 206 -8.25 -2.52 -9.27
CA THR A 206 -9.30 -1.50 -9.29
C THR A 206 -9.11 -0.51 -10.43
N GLN A 207 -7.89 -0.03 -10.67
CA GLN A 207 -7.60 0.86 -11.79
C GLN A 207 -7.83 0.19 -13.15
N GLN A 208 -7.46 -1.08 -13.31
CA GLN A 208 -7.71 -1.83 -14.54
C GLN A 208 -9.21 -2.00 -14.78
N PHE A 209 -9.96 -2.39 -13.74
CA PHE A 209 -11.41 -2.54 -13.82
C PHE A 209 -12.11 -1.22 -14.18
N ASN A 210 -11.71 -0.11 -13.54
CA ASN A 210 -12.25 1.21 -13.87
C ASN A 210 -11.99 1.59 -15.33
N ARG A 211 -10.76 1.39 -15.84
CA ARG A 211 -10.46 1.64 -17.26
C ARG A 211 -11.31 0.81 -18.20
N GLN A 212 -11.51 -0.47 -17.90
CA GLN A 212 -12.37 -1.35 -18.70
C GLN A 212 -13.84 -0.91 -18.65
N LEU A 213 -14.31 -0.48 -17.48
CA LEU A 213 -15.67 0.02 -17.30
C LEU A 213 -15.89 1.33 -18.07
N GLU A 214 -14.96 2.27 -17.99
CA GLU A 214 -14.99 3.52 -18.75
C GLU A 214 -15.05 3.25 -20.25
N GLN A 215 -14.20 2.36 -20.76
CA GLN A 215 -14.22 1.97 -22.17
C GLN A 215 -15.58 1.39 -22.57
N LYS A 216 -16.12 0.47 -21.77
CA LYS A 216 -17.42 -0.17 -22.04
C LYS A 216 -18.58 0.84 -21.98
N VAL A 217 -18.53 1.79 -21.04
CA VAL A 217 -19.51 2.88 -20.95
C VAL A 217 -19.43 3.76 -22.20
N GLN A 218 -18.22 4.09 -22.67
CA GLN A 218 -18.02 4.87 -23.88
C GLN A 218 -18.56 4.15 -25.12
N GLU A 219 -18.23 2.87 -25.29
CA GLU A 219 -18.73 2.01 -26.38
C GLU A 219 -20.27 1.97 -26.38
N ARG A 220 -20.90 1.66 -25.23
CA ARG A 220 -22.37 1.60 -25.11
C ARG A 220 -23.03 2.96 -25.32
N THR A 221 -22.39 4.05 -24.88
CA THR A 221 -22.90 5.41 -25.12
C THR A 221 -22.85 5.74 -26.61
N GLN A 222 -21.80 5.32 -27.32
CA GLN A 222 -21.69 5.52 -28.77
C GLN A 222 -22.73 4.69 -29.53
N GLU A 223 -22.88 3.41 -29.20
CA GLU A 223 -23.93 2.55 -29.77
C GLU A 223 -25.33 3.15 -29.56
N LEU A 224 -25.61 3.63 -28.35
CA LEU A 224 -26.88 4.25 -28.02
C LEU A 224 -27.12 5.52 -28.85
N ARG A 225 -26.11 6.39 -28.99
CA ARG A 225 -26.21 7.60 -29.83
C ARG A 225 -26.47 7.27 -31.30
N LEU A 226 -25.83 6.24 -31.84
CA LEU A 226 -26.05 5.80 -33.21
C LEU A 226 -27.48 5.27 -33.41
N ALA A 227 -27.97 4.44 -32.47
CA ALA A 227 -29.33 3.93 -32.49
C ALA A 227 -30.37 5.06 -32.39
N TYR A 228 -30.14 6.05 -31.52
CA TYR A 228 -31.00 7.24 -31.41
C TYR A 228 -31.03 8.05 -32.71
N ALA A 229 -29.88 8.32 -33.33
CA ALA A 229 -29.82 9.05 -34.59
C ALA A 229 -30.54 8.30 -35.73
N GLN A 230 -30.46 6.96 -35.74
CA GLN A 230 -31.18 6.16 -36.72
C GLN A 230 -32.69 6.18 -36.49
N LEU A 231 -33.13 6.12 -35.22
CA LEU A 231 -34.53 6.24 -34.85
C LEU A 231 -35.11 7.61 -35.28
N GLU A 232 -34.38 8.69 -35.00
CA GLU A 232 -34.77 10.06 -35.39
C GLU A 232 -34.93 10.20 -36.91
N ARG A 233 -34.00 9.64 -37.69
CA ARG A 233 -34.12 9.62 -39.17
C ARG A 233 -35.34 8.83 -39.65
N MET A 234 -35.64 7.69 -39.03
CA MET A 234 -36.83 6.89 -39.35
C MET A 234 -38.11 7.67 -39.04
N ASP A 235 -38.16 8.37 -37.90
CA ASP A 235 -39.33 9.14 -37.49
C ASP A 235 -39.58 10.34 -38.42
N GLN A 236 -38.51 11.03 -38.84
CA GLN A 236 -38.59 12.08 -39.85
C GLN A 236 -39.08 11.52 -41.19
N THR A 237 -38.50 10.42 -41.67
CA THR A 237 -38.89 9.79 -42.94
C THR A 237 -40.36 9.35 -42.92
N LYS A 238 -40.84 8.81 -41.79
CA LYS A 238 -42.25 8.45 -41.60
C LYS A 238 -43.14 9.69 -41.66
N SER A 239 -42.73 10.77 -41.00
CA SER A 239 -43.48 12.04 -40.99
C SER A 239 -43.57 12.67 -42.38
N ASP A 240 -42.46 12.66 -43.13
CA ASP A 240 -42.40 13.14 -44.51
C ASP A 240 -43.29 12.29 -45.42
N PHE A 241 -43.24 10.95 -45.28
CA PHE A 241 -44.09 10.03 -46.03
C PHE A 241 -45.58 10.28 -45.77
N ILE A 242 -46.01 10.43 -44.50
CA ILE A 242 -47.41 10.72 -44.15
C ILE A 242 -47.84 12.06 -44.76
N THR A 243 -46.99 13.08 -44.70
CA THR A 243 -47.26 14.40 -45.26
C THR A 243 -47.45 14.32 -46.78
N ILE A 244 -46.52 13.68 -47.48
CA ILE A 244 -46.57 13.52 -48.94
C ILE A 244 -47.79 12.69 -49.34
N ALA A 245 -48.02 11.54 -48.70
CA ALA A 245 -49.17 10.69 -49.00
C ALA A 245 -50.50 11.44 -48.81
N SER A 246 -50.62 12.24 -47.74
CA SER A 246 -51.82 13.06 -47.50
C SER A 246 -52.04 14.12 -48.59
N HIS A 247 -50.97 14.78 -49.06
CA HIS A 247 -51.05 15.75 -50.15
C HIS A 247 -51.43 15.10 -51.49
N GLU A 248 -50.79 13.97 -51.82
CA GLU A 248 -51.04 13.24 -53.06
C GLU A 248 -52.42 12.58 -53.10
N LEU A 249 -52.98 12.19 -51.95
CA LEU A 249 -54.34 11.66 -51.85
C LEU A 249 -55.41 12.76 -51.88
N ARG A 250 -55.09 13.98 -51.44
CA ARG A 250 -56.06 15.11 -51.44
C ARG A 250 -56.56 15.44 -52.84
N THR A 251 -55.69 15.48 -53.85
CA THR A 251 -56.05 15.79 -55.24
C THR A 251 -57.05 14.78 -55.83
N PRO A 252 -56.78 13.46 -55.88
CA PRO A 252 -57.73 12.49 -56.41
C PRO A 252 -59.01 12.40 -55.57
N LEU A 253 -58.95 12.57 -54.24
CA LEU A 253 -60.15 12.66 -53.40
C LEU A 253 -61.00 13.89 -53.73
N THR A 254 -60.36 15.03 -54.01
CA THR A 254 -61.06 16.25 -54.45
C THR A 254 -61.76 16.01 -55.79
N ILE A 255 -61.08 15.37 -56.74
CA ILE A 255 -61.66 15.02 -58.05
C ILE A 255 -62.84 14.06 -57.88
N LEU A 256 -62.71 13.02 -57.05
CA LEU A 256 -63.79 12.07 -56.74
C LEU A 256 -65.00 12.77 -56.10
N ASN A 257 -64.76 13.67 -55.14
CA ASN A 257 -65.81 14.45 -54.50
C ASN A 257 -66.54 15.36 -55.50
N ILE A 258 -65.82 16.02 -56.41
CA ILE A 258 -66.41 16.85 -57.46
C ILE A 258 -67.29 15.99 -58.38
N HIS A 259 -66.78 14.85 -58.85
CA HIS A 259 -67.56 13.95 -59.73
C HIS A 259 -68.80 13.39 -59.03
N ASN A 260 -68.70 13.00 -57.76
CA ASN A 260 -69.87 12.58 -56.98
C ASN A 260 -70.88 13.70 -56.80
N GLN A 261 -70.45 14.94 -56.55
CA GLN A 261 -71.37 16.08 -56.47
C GLN A 261 -72.12 16.30 -57.78
N ILE A 262 -71.44 16.17 -58.93
CA ILE A 262 -72.09 16.25 -60.25
C ILE A 262 -73.12 15.12 -60.41
N LEU A 263 -72.75 13.88 -60.08
CA LEU A 263 -73.66 12.73 -60.15
C LEU A 263 -74.87 12.86 -59.21
N LEU A 264 -74.69 13.49 -58.04
CA LEU A 264 -75.78 13.77 -57.11
C LEU A 264 -76.76 14.82 -57.65
N LEU A 265 -76.37 15.64 -58.63
CA LEU A 265 -77.23 16.62 -59.30
C LEU A 265 -77.98 16.04 -60.52
N ASP A 266 -77.65 14.82 -60.94
CA ASP A 266 -78.29 14.15 -62.07
C ASP A 266 -79.70 13.63 -61.71
N GLU A 267 -80.71 14.06 -62.47
CA GLU A 267 -82.12 13.74 -62.23
C GLU A 267 -82.41 12.23 -62.30
N THR A 268 -81.68 11.46 -63.12
CA THR A 268 -81.87 10.01 -63.25
C THR A 268 -81.36 9.26 -62.02
N ILE A 269 -80.27 9.74 -61.41
CA ILE A 269 -79.73 9.19 -60.17
C ILE A 269 -80.58 9.61 -58.97
N GLN A 270 -81.10 10.84 -58.96
CA GLN A 270 -82.03 11.29 -57.91
C GLN A 270 -83.35 10.53 -57.91
N ALA A 271 -83.85 10.14 -59.08
CA ALA A 271 -85.08 9.35 -59.21
C ALA A 271 -84.91 7.88 -58.74
N ASN A 272 -83.69 7.37 -58.64
CA ASN A 272 -83.39 5.99 -58.23
C ASN A 272 -82.74 5.93 -56.84
N GLN A 273 -83.54 5.59 -55.82
CA GLN A 273 -83.09 5.52 -54.42
C GLN A 273 -81.88 4.60 -54.18
N ASP A 274 -81.70 3.52 -54.94
CA ASP A 274 -80.55 2.63 -54.77
C ASP A 274 -79.26 3.29 -55.30
N LEU A 275 -79.33 3.95 -56.47
CA LEU A 275 -78.20 4.70 -57.02
C LEU A 275 -77.83 5.88 -56.13
N LEU A 276 -78.81 6.65 -55.65
CA LEU A 276 -78.58 7.76 -54.73
C LEU A 276 -77.89 7.31 -53.43
N LYS A 277 -78.27 6.16 -52.87
CA LYS A 277 -77.60 5.58 -51.68
C LYS A 277 -76.15 5.20 -51.96
N ARG A 278 -75.87 4.61 -53.13
CA ARG A 278 -74.50 4.22 -53.52
C ARG A 278 -73.60 5.43 -53.68
N VAL A 279 -74.06 6.47 -54.39
CA VAL A 279 -73.31 7.71 -54.59
C VAL A 279 -73.04 8.42 -53.25
N ASN A 280 -74.03 8.49 -52.35
CA ASN A 280 -73.82 9.01 -50.99
C ASN A 280 -72.83 8.17 -50.16
N GLY A 281 -72.85 6.85 -50.32
CA GLY A 281 -71.86 5.96 -49.70
C GLY A 281 -70.43 6.28 -50.13
N ILE A 282 -70.21 6.54 -51.42
CA ILE A 282 -68.91 6.93 -51.96
C ILE A 282 -68.49 8.31 -51.44
N GLN A 283 -69.40 9.29 -51.44
CA GLN A 283 -69.16 10.64 -50.91
C GLN A 283 -68.75 10.62 -49.43
N ASN A 284 -69.46 9.85 -48.60
CA ASN A 284 -69.16 9.72 -47.18
C ASN A 284 -67.83 8.99 -46.93
N GLY A 285 -67.49 8.01 -47.77
CA GLY A 285 -66.18 7.33 -47.71
C GLY A 285 -65.03 8.28 -48.06
N ALA A 286 -65.19 9.08 -49.12
CA ALA A 286 -64.18 10.05 -49.55
C ALA A 286 -63.95 11.18 -48.51
N ASN A 287 -64.98 11.58 -47.76
CA ASN A 287 -64.88 12.60 -46.70
C ASN A 287 -64.23 12.10 -45.40
N ARG A 288 -64.04 10.77 -45.24
CA ARG A 288 -63.46 10.16 -44.03
C ARG A 288 -61.95 9.91 -44.11
N MET A 289 -61.40 9.99 -45.31
CA MET A 289 -59.96 9.89 -45.60
C MET A 289 -59.29 11.24 -45.38
#